data_AF-A0A2E1B820-F1
#
_entry.id   AF-A0A2E1B820-F1
#
_cell.length_a   1.000
_cell.length_b   1.000
_cell.length_c   1.000
_cell.angle_alpha   90.00
_cell.angle_beta   90.00
_cell.angle_gamma   90.00
#
_symmetry.space_group_name_H-M   'P 1'
#
loop_
_entity.id
_entity.type
_entity.pdbx_description
1 polymer ?
#
loop_
_entity_poly.entity_id
_entity_poly.type
_entity_poly.pdbx_seq_one_letter_code
_entity_poly.pdbx_strand_id
1 'polypeptide(L)'
;MAFNKYRLTSAGKSVEISAGLFSSLQFYATENTVAEVTAAGYFNEGRKSLYKNMLILADCDIDGTPAVALLRVINVPDSGNVTVAIQDLTAAP
;
A
#
# COMPACT_ATOMS: atom_id res chain seq x y z
N MET A 1 7.71 -4.50 24.65
CA MET A 1 7.43 -3.40 23.70
C MET A 1 6.59 -4.01 22.60
N ALA A 2 5.29 -3.68 22.49
CA ALA A 2 4.42 -4.31 21.51
C ALA A 2 4.78 -3.77 20.11
N PHE A 3 5.34 -4.62 19.26
CA PHE A 3 5.63 -4.25 17.88
C PHE A 3 4.30 -4.15 17.11
N ASN A 4 3.99 -2.98 16.55
CA ASN A 4 2.82 -2.80 15.69
C ASN A 4 3.12 -3.44 14.33
N LYS A 5 2.74 -4.70 14.18
CA LYS A 5 3.01 -5.54 13.00
C LYS A 5 2.35 -5.07 11.69
N TYR A 6 1.51 -4.03 11.72
CA TYR A 6 0.67 -3.63 10.57
C TYR A 6 0.55 -2.11 10.39
N ARG A 7 1.62 -1.33 10.65
CA ARG A 7 1.54 0.14 10.54
C ARG A 7 2.07 0.66 9.21
N LEU A 8 1.18 1.23 8.40
CA LEU A 8 1.55 2.11 7.29
C LEU A 8 2.28 3.35 7.84
N THR A 9 3.51 3.56 7.38
CA THR A 9 4.35 4.69 7.79
C THR A 9 4.78 5.47 6.57
N SER A 10 4.73 6.80 6.63
CA SER A 10 5.17 7.64 5.50
C SER A 10 6.67 7.45 5.26
N ALA A 11 7.03 7.04 4.05
CA ALA A 11 8.42 6.85 3.63
C ALA A 11 9.06 8.13 3.05
N GLY A 12 8.27 9.21 2.94
CA GLY A 12 8.73 10.50 2.42
C GLY A 12 7.68 11.60 2.58
N LYS A 13 7.98 12.79 2.05
CA LYS A 13 7.01 13.88 1.91
C LYS A 13 6.14 13.63 0.68
N SER A 14 4.83 13.89 0.79
CA SER A 14 3.92 13.89 -0.35
C SER A 14 4.30 14.97 -1.36
N VAL A 15 4.19 14.67 -2.64
CA VAL A 15 4.39 15.62 -3.75
C VAL A 15 3.03 15.89 -4.38
N GLU A 16 2.63 17.16 -4.43
CA GLU A 16 1.45 17.59 -5.17
C GLU A 16 1.83 17.74 -6.66
N ILE A 17 1.14 17.01 -7.54
CA ILE A 17 1.40 16.98 -8.98
C ILE A 17 0.44 17.93 -9.72
N SER A 18 -0.78 18.09 -9.20
CA SER A 18 -1.78 19.06 -9.64
C SER A 18 -2.79 19.29 -8.51
N ALA A 19 -3.70 20.26 -8.66
CA ALA A 19 -4.66 20.60 -7.63
C ALA A 19 -5.44 19.36 -7.14
N GLY A 20 -5.18 18.92 -5.90
CA GLY A 20 -5.81 17.76 -5.30
C GLY A 20 -5.24 16.40 -5.70
N LEU A 21 -4.20 16.35 -6.54
CA LEU A 21 -3.50 15.13 -6.92
C LEU A 21 -2.17 15.06 -6.19
N PHE A 22 -2.10 14.20 -5.17
CA PHE A 22 -0.89 13.93 -4.42
C PHE A 22 -0.33 12.56 -4.78
N SER A 23 1.00 12.48 -4.84
CA SER A 23 1.73 11.21 -4.82
C SER A 23 2.45 11.12 -3.48
N SER A 24 2.18 10.06 -2.72
CA SER A 24 2.94 9.73 -1.52
C SER A 24 3.36 8.27 -1.56
N LEU A 25 4.46 7.99 -0.87
CA LEU A 25 5.01 6.67 -0.68
C LEU A 25 4.85 6.28 0.79
N GLN A 26 4.14 5.19 1.03
CA GLN A 26 4.03 4.57 2.35
C GLN A 26 4.92 3.33 2.40
N PHE A 27 5.59 3.10 3.53
CA PHE A 27 6.23 1.85 3.86
C PHE A 27 5.28 1.00 4.69
N TYR A 28 5.21 -0.27 4.37
CA TYR A 28 4.39 -1.26 5.06
C TYR A 28 5.18 -2.55 5.20
N ALA A 29 5.17 -3.12 6.40
CA ALA A 29 5.84 -4.37 6.71
C ALA A 29 4.80 -5.31 7.33
N THR A 30 4.75 -6.56 6.91
CA THR A 30 3.76 -7.54 7.38
C THR A 30 4.29 -8.98 7.31
N GLU A 31 3.68 -9.86 8.09
CA GLU A 31 3.85 -11.32 8.05
C GLU A 31 2.96 -11.96 6.97
N ASN A 32 2.04 -11.19 6.38
CA ASN A 32 1.18 -11.69 5.32
C ASN A 32 1.91 -11.78 3.99
N THR A 33 1.54 -12.77 3.19
CA THR A 33 2.04 -12.97 1.82
C THR A 33 1.57 -11.86 0.89
N VAL A 34 2.28 -11.65 -0.22
CA VAL A 34 1.90 -10.66 -1.25
C VAL A 34 0.47 -10.90 -1.77
N ALA A 35 0.05 -12.17 -1.88
CA ALA A 35 -1.30 -12.53 -2.33
C ALA A 35 -2.39 -12.08 -1.35
N GLU A 36 -2.11 -12.17 -0.04
CA GLU A 36 -3.03 -11.71 1.01
C GLU A 36 -3.09 -10.18 1.06
N VAL A 37 -1.95 -9.50 0.97
CA VAL A 37 -1.87 -8.02 1.00
C VAL A 37 -2.56 -7.40 -0.22
N THR A 38 -2.56 -8.08 -1.35
CA THR A 38 -3.22 -7.64 -2.59
C THR A 38 -4.70 -8.03 -2.67
N ALA A 39 -5.20 -8.82 -1.71
CA ALA A 39 -6.59 -9.21 -1.68
C ALA A 39 -7.52 -8.01 -1.48
N ALA A 40 -8.66 -8.03 -2.15
CA ALA A 40 -9.65 -6.96 -2.03
C ALA A 40 -10.13 -6.83 -0.58
N GLY A 41 -10.01 -5.64 -0.02
CA GLY A 41 -10.44 -5.33 1.34
C GLY A 41 -9.37 -5.49 2.43
N TYR A 42 -8.16 -5.95 2.10
CA TYR A 42 -7.05 -6.04 3.08
C TYR A 42 -6.80 -4.70 3.78
N PHE A 43 -6.84 -3.60 3.02
CA PHE A 43 -6.62 -2.24 3.53
C PHE A 43 -7.89 -1.51 4.01
N ASN A 44 -9.00 -2.21 4.23
CA ASN A 44 -10.27 -1.57 4.61
C ASN A 44 -10.17 -0.76 5.92
N GLU A 45 -9.43 -1.26 6.92
CA GLU A 45 -9.24 -0.56 8.19
C GLU A 45 -8.44 0.75 8.03
N GLY A 46 -7.57 0.82 7.01
CA GLY A 46 -6.75 1.98 6.68
C GLY A 46 -7.44 3.03 5.81
N ARG A 47 -8.71 2.84 5.43
CA ARG A 47 -9.43 3.67 4.44
C ARG A 47 -9.27 5.17 4.62
N LYS A 48 -9.32 5.66 5.86
CA LYS A 48 -9.25 7.10 6.18
C LYS A 48 -7.90 7.73 5.85
N SER A 49 -6.85 6.93 5.72
CA SER A 49 -5.48 7.37 5.46
C SER A 49 -5.02 7.07 4.04
N LEU A 50 -5.85 6.38 3.24
CA LEU A 50 -5.52 5.99 1.88
C LEU A 50 -6.27 6.86 0.88
N TYR A 51 -5.64 7.08 -0.27
CA TYR A 51 -6.27 7.74 -1.41
C TYR A 51 -5.79 7.08 -2.70
N LYS A 52 -6.60 7.21 -3.76
CA LYS A 52 -6.30 6.67 -5.09
C LYS A 52 -4.95 7.20 -5.60
N ASN A 53 -4.17 6.35 -6.26
CA ASN A 53 -2.82 6.62 -6.76
C ASN A 53 -1.71 6.74 -5.70
N MET A 54 -2.01 6.54 -4.41
CA MET A 54 -0.97 6.36 -3.40
C MET A 54 -0.13 5.11 -3.70
N LEU A 55 1.17 5.19 -3.45
CA LEU A 55 2.09 4.06 -3.54
C LEU A 55 2.37 3.49 -2.14
N ILE A 56 2.40 2.17 -2.05
CA ILE A 56 2.73 1.43 -0.83
C ILE A 56 3.88 0.48 -1.17
N LEU A 57 5.05 0.70 -0.59
CA LEU A 57 6.15 -0.25 -0.59
C LEU A 57 5.90 -1.25 0.53
N ALA A 58 5.49 -2.46 0.16
CA ALA A 58 5.13 -3.53 1.07
C ALA A 58 6.24 -4.57 1.15
N ASP A 59 6.83 -4.73 2.33
CA ASP A 59 7.70 -5.84 2.70
C ASP A 59 6.82 -6.93 3.33
N CYS A 60 6.62 -8.02 2.60
CA CYS A 60 5.64 -9.06 2.89
C CYS A 60 6.34 -10.35 3.34
N ASP A 61 5.64 -11.16 4.14
CA ASP A 61 6.10 -12.48 4.62
C ASP A 61 7.50 -12.41 5.28
N ILE A 62 7.70 -11.40 6.13
CA ILE A 62 9.00 -11.08 6.74
C ILE A 62 9.50 -12.21 7.67
N ASP A 63 8.60 -12.98 8.27
CA ASP A 63 8.91 -14.13 9.13
C ASP A 63 9.04 -15.46 8.38
N GLY A 64 8.63 -15.51 7.11
CA GLY A 64 8.69 -16.69 6.25
C GLY A 64 9.62 -16.51 5.05
N THR A 65 9.05 -16.26 3.87
CA THR A 65 9.75 -16.03 2.60
C THR A 65 9.62 -14.55 2.19
N PRO A 66 10.54 -13.67 2.62
CA PRO A 66 10.39 -12.25 2.41
C PRO A 66 10.25 -11.88 0.94
N ALA A 67 9.23 -11.09 0.64
CA ALA A 67 8.94 -10.61 -0.70
C ALA A 67 8.53 -9.14 -0.67
N VAL A 68 9.24 -8.32 -1.46
CA VAL A 68 8.93 -6.90 -1.58
C VAL A 68 8.01 -6.67 -2.77
N ALA A 69 6.91 -5.97 -2.55
CA ALA A 69 5.97 -5.56 -3.59
C ALA A 69 5.72 -4.05 -3.54
N LEU A 70 5.75 -3.41 -4.70
CA LEU A 70 5.25 -2.03 -4.84
C LEU A 70 3.77 -2.10 -5.22
N LEU A 71 2.90 -1.57 -4.39
CA LEU A 71 1.46 -1.58 -4.60
C LEU A 71 0.97 -0.18 -4.92
N ARG A 72 0.01 -0.07 -5.84
CA ARG A 72 -0.74 1.15 -6.11
C ARG A 72 -2.17 1.00 -5.64
N VAL A 73 -2.65 1.99 -4.89
CA VAL A 73 -4.06 2.07 -4.50
C VAL A 73 -4.90 2.43 -5.73
N ILE A 74 -5.75 1.51 -6.15
CA ILE A 74 -6.61 1.65 -7.35
C ILE A 74 -7.92 2.37 -7.01
N ASN A 75 -8.54 1.99 -5.90
CA ASN A 75 -9.81 2.54 -5.47
C ASN A 75 -9.94 2.53 -3.95
N VAL A 76 -10.52 3.60 -3.41
CA VAL A 76 -10.83 3.78 -1.99
C VAL A 76 -12.28 4.26 -1.91
N PRO A 77 -13.28 3.37 -2.03
CA PRO A 77 -14.68 3.77 -1.97
C PRO A 77 -15.09 4.07 -0.52
N ASP A 78 -16.07 4.97 -0.34
CA ASP A 78 -16.61 5.30 1.00
C ASP A 78 -17.17 4.05 1.71
N SER A 79 -17.74 3.12 0.94
CA SER A 79 -18.20 1.79 1.36
C SER A 79 -17.75 0.71 0.38
N GLY A 80 -17.51 -0.52 0.85
CA GLY A 80 -17.03 -1.64 0.02
C GLY A 80 -15.56 -1.96 0.27
N ASN A 81 -14.87 -2.56 -0.70
CA ASN A 81 -13.47 -2.98 -0.56
C ASN A 81 -12.50 -1.95 -1.15
N VAL A 82 -11.47 -1.60 -0.38
CA VAL A 82 -10.27 -0.95 -0.91
C VAL A 82 -9.56 -1.95 -1.82
N THR A 83 -9.18 -1.52 -3.01
CA THR A 83 -8.48 -2.35 -3.99
C THR A 83 -7.11 -1.77 -4.31
N VAL A 84 -6.10 -2.62 -4.29
CA VAL A 84 -4.73 -2.31 -4.68
C VAL A 84 -4.32 -3.20 -5.84
N ALA A 85 -3.32 -2.78 -6.61
CA ALA A 85 -2.69 -3.61 -7.63
C ALA A 85 -1.17 -3.56 -7.46
N ILE A 86 -0.51 -4.65 -7.83
CA ILE A 86 0.95 -4.65 -7.94
C ILE A 86 1.32 -3.71 -9.08
N GLN A 87 2.19 -2.75 -8.77
CA GLN A 87 2.78 -1.89 -9.77
C GLN A 87 3.85 -2.69 -10.50
N ASP A 88 3.56 -3.06 -11.74
CA ASP A 88 4.57 -3.64 -12.61
C ASP A 88 5.59 -2.55 -12.98
N LEU A 89 6.86 -2.81 -12.68
CA LEU A 89 8.00 -1.95 -12.99
C LEU A 89 8.77 -2.43 -14.23
N THR A 90 8.33 -3.53 -14.85
CA THR A 90 8.95 -4.09 -16.06
C THR A 90 8.44 -3.44 -17.35
N ALA A 91 7.35 -2.66 -17.26
CA ALA A 91 6.90 -1.81 -18.34
C ALA A 91 7.82 -0.58 -18.47
N ALA A 92 8.84 -0.69 -19.32
CA ALA A 92 9.50 0.49 -19.89
C ALA A 92 8.45 1.31 -20.69
N PRO A 93 8.60 2.65 -20.77
CA PRO A 93 7.65 3.52 -21.47
C PRO A 93 7.49 3.19 -22.95
#